data_AF-A0A527HA69-F1
#
_entry.id   AF-A0A527HA69-F1
#
_cell.length_a   1.000
_cell.length_b   1.000
_cell.length_c   1.000
_cell.angle_alpha   90.00
_cell.angle_beta   90.00
_cell.angle_gamma   90.00
#
_symmetry.space_group_name_H-M   'P 1'
#
loop_
_entity.id
_entity.type
_entity.pdbx_description
1 polymer ?
#
loop_
_entity_poly.entity_id
_entity_poly.type
_entity_poly.pdbx_seq_one_letter_code
_entity_poly.pdbx_strand_id
1 'polypeptide(L)'
;MDQVTPAPFSSADFRARFAVQPDAHAGDDYGDHRFNPGHPRLNQGKALRNAAVLIPVVDHEGDATVLLTKRAEKLRSHSGQVAFPGGTIDPTDPSPEAAALRETS
;
A
#
# COMPACT_ATOMS: atom_id res chain seq x y z
N MET A 1 34.42 -10.25 13.60
CA MET A 1 33.26 -9.40 13.27
C MET A 1 32.10 -10.36 13.09
N ASP A 2 31.35 -10.61 14.15
CA ASP A 2 30.14 -11.43 14.08
C ASP A 2 29.08 -10.63 13.34
N GLN A 3 28.84 -11.02 12.10
CA GLN A 3 27.69 -10.56 11.35
C GLN A 3 26.47 -11.12 12.06
N VAL A 4 25.71 -10.27 12.75
CA VAL A 4 24.39 -10.62 13.26
C VAL A 4 23.54 -10.90 12.03
N THR A 5 23.28 -12.18 11.73
CA THR A 5 22.26 -12.56 10.76
C THR A 5 20.95 -11.97 11.25
N PRO A 6 20.33 -11.01 10.53
CA PRO A 6 19.03 -10.51 10.94
C PRO A 6 18.07 -11.70 10.98
N ALA A 7 17.26 -11.78 12.03
CA ALA A 7 16.21 -12.79 12.10
C ALA A 7 15.36 -12.71 10.82
N PRO A 8 15.00 -13.84 10.20
CA PRO A 8 14.28 -13.84 8.95
C PRO A 8 12.95 -13.10 9.13
N PHE A 9 12.60 -12.24 8.17
CA PHE A 9 11.42 -11.39 8.23
C PHE A 9 10.17 -12.26 8.01
N SER A 10 9.65 -12.89 9.05
CA SER A 10 8.45 -13.75 8.95
C SER A 10 7.14 -12.94 8.92
N SER A 11 6.06 -13.58 8.47
CA SER A 11 4.72 -12.98 8.55
C SER A 11 4.28 -12.75 10.01
N ALA A 12 4.72 -13.61 10.92
CA ALA A 12 4.48 -13.48 12.36
C ALA A 12 5.20 -12.27 12.96
N ASP A 13 6.47 -12.04 12.58
CA ASP A 13 7.22 -10.85 12.99
C ASP A 13 6.57 -9.56 12.46
N PHE A 14 6.17 -9.55 11.17
CA PHE A 14 5.42 -8.44 10.59
C PHE A 14 4.15 -8.12 11.40
N ARG A 15 3.38 -9.15 11.75
CA ARG A 15 2.16 -9.00 12.56
C ARG A 15 2.45 -8.48 13.96
N ALA A 16 3.49 -8.98 14.62
CA ALA A 16 3.89 -8.54 15.95
C ALA A 16 4.28 -7.05 15.97
N ARG A 17 5.02 -6.60 14.94
CA ARG A 17 5.39 -5.19 14.77
C ARG A 17 4.18 -4.30 14.51
N PHE A 18 3.23 -4.75 13.69
CA PHE A 18 2.00 -3.99 13.45
C PHE A 18 1.15 -3.86 14.72
N ALA A 19 1.07 -4.90 15.55
CA ALA A 19 0.29 -4.89 16.78
C ALA A 19 0.77 -3.84 17.81
N VAL A 20 2.04 -3.45 17.77
CA VAL A 20 2.61 -2.41 18.66
C VAL A 20 2.58 -1.00 18.05
N GLN A 21 2.22 -0.86 16.78
CA GLN A 21 2.11 0.42 16.06
C GLN A 21 0.89 0.44 15.11
N PRO A 22 -0.34 0.27 15.61
CA PRO A 22 -1.53 0.19 14.76
C PRO A 22 -1.83 1.52 14.04
N ASP A 23 -1.48 2.66 14.65
CA ASP A 23 -1.91 3.99 14.22
C ASP A 23 -0.74 4.96 13.99
N ALA A 24 0.43 4.47 13.58
CA ALA A 24 1.64 5.29 13.50
C ALA A 24 1.47 6.59 12.67
N HIS A 25 0.44 6.68 11.81
CA HIS A 25 0.23 7.78 10.88
C HIS A 25 -1.25 8.18 10.67
N ALA A 26 -2.18 7.79 11.56
CA ALA A 26 -3.59 8.13 11.40
C ALA A 26 -3.81 9.64 11.60
N GLY A 27 -4.00 10.37 10.48
CA GLY A 27 -4.31 11.82 10.48
C GLY A 27 -3.22 12.72 9.90
N ASP A 28 -2.05 12.18 9.57
CA ASP A 28 -0.99 12.93 8.91
C ASP A 28 -1.23 12.98 7.39
N ASP A 29 -1.10 14.16 6.80
CA ASP A 29 -1.06 14.31 5.35
C ASP A 29 0.25 13.69 4.83
N TYR A 30 0.19 12.51 4.22
CA TYR A 30 1.32 11.82 3.61
C TYR A 30 1.07 11.66 2.12
N GLY A 31 1.98 12.18 1.29
CA GLY A 31 1.92 12.06 -0.16
C GLY A 31 3.12 12.72 -0.84
N ASP A 32 3.25 12.48 -2.14
CA ASP A 32 4.37 12.98 -2.95
C ASP A 32 4.49 14.52 -2.91
N HIS A 33 3.40 15.24 -2.61
CA HIS A 33 3.39 16.70 -2.50
C HIS A 33 4.22 17.22 -1.33
N ARG A 34 4.37 16.44 -0.25
CA ARG A 34 5.27 16.80 0.86
C ARG A 34 6.73 16.74 0.46
N PHE A 35 7.10 15.76 -0.36
CA PHE A 35 8.47 15.60 -0.83
C PHE A 35 8.78 16.52 -2.01
N ASN A 36 7.76 17.02 -2.69
CA ASN A 36 7.89 17.84 -3.90
C ASN A 36 7.02 19.12 -3.82
N PRO A 37 7.34 20.04 -2.88
CA PRO A 37 6.56 21.26 -2.68
C PRO A 37 6.57 22.11 -3.96
N GLY A 38 5.39 22.57 -4.39
CA GLY A 38 5.25 23.43 -5.57
C GLY A 38 5.27 22.69 -6.92
N HIS A 39 5.33 21.35 -6.94
CA HIS A 39 5.32 20.61 -8.19
C HIS A 39 3.97 20.78 -8.92
N PRO A 40 3.95 21.22 -10.20
CA PRO A 40 2.72 21.64 -10.89
C PRO A 40 1.64 20.54 -11.03
N ARG A 41 2.04 19.27 -10.98
CA ARG A 41 1.12 18.11 -11.02
C ARG A 41 0.59 17.71 -9.63
N LEU A 42 1.18 18.22 -8.56
CA LEU A 42 0.84 17.94 -7.16
C LEU A 42 0.15 19.13 -6.47
N ASN A 43 0.31 20.34 -7.01
CA ASN A 43 -0.50 21.52 -6.66
C ASN A 43 -1.92 21.35 -7.23
N GLN A 44 -2.80 20.68 -6.49
CA GLN A 44 -4.11 20.24 -6.98
C GLN A 44 -5.28 21.08 -6.45
N GLY A 45 -5.91 21.84 -7.34
CA GLY A 45 -7.31 22.28 -7.18
C GLY A 45 -8.34 21.20 -7.52
N LYS A 46 -7.92 19.93 -7.61
CA LYS A 46 -8.77 18.79 -7.98
C LYS A 46 -8.95 17.89 -6.76
N ALA A 47 -10.19 17.54 -6.45
CA ALA A 47 -10.47 16.58 -5.39
C ALA A 47 -9.82 15.22 -5.72
N LEU A 48 -9.01 14.72 -4.80
CA LEU A 48 -8.45 13.37 -4.86
C LEU A 48 -9.59 12.35 -4.72
N ARG A 49 -9.42 11.18 -5.37
CA ARG A 49 -10.34 10.05 -5.21
C ARG A 49 -9.80 9.13 -4.15
N ASN A 50 -10.66 8.77 -3.19
CA ASN A 50 -10.32 7.78 -2.17
C ASN A 50 -10.08 6.41 -2.82
N ALA A 51 -9.05 5.73 -2.37
CA ALA A 51 -8.63 4.42 -2.85
C ALA A 51 -8.16 3.58 -1.67
N ALA A 52 -8.28 2.27 -1.80
CA ALA A 52 -7.79 1.30 -0.83
C ALA A 52 -6.98 0.23 -1.54
N VAL A 53 -5.90 -0.22 -0.89
CA VAL A 53 -5.05 -1.30 -1.38
C VAL A 53 -4.90 -2.37 -0.31
N LEU A 54 -4.78 -3.62 -0.75
CA LEU A 54 -4.37 -4.72 0.10
C LEU A 54 -2.83 -4.79 0.05
N ILE A 55 -2.19 -4.94 1.22
CA ILE A 55 -0.75 -5.24 1.32
C ILE A 55 -0.63 -6.72 1.73
N PRO A 56 -0.53 -7.66 0.78
CA PRO A 56 -0.52 -9.08 1.10
C PRO A 56 0.89 -9.47 1.52
N VAL A 57 1.04 -9.91 2.77
CA VAL A 57 2.29 -10.46 3.30
C VAL A 57 2.21 -11.98 3.24
N VAL A 58 3.09 -12.60 2.45
CA VAL A 58 3.09 -14.04 2.18
C VAL A 58 4.32 -14.65 2.83
N ASP A 59 4.13 -15.68 3.65
CA ASP A 59 5.24 -16.39 4.30
C ASP A 59 5.87 -17.44 3.36
N HIS A 60 7.19 -17.40 3.21
CA HIS A 60 7.97 -18.43 2.54
C HIS A 60 9.00 -19.00 3.50
N GLU A 61 8.56 -19.92 4.37
CA GLU A 61 9.43 -20.67 5.29
C GLU A 61 10.37 -19.77 6.14
N GLY A 62 9.86 -18.62 6.59
CA GLY A 62 10.61 -17.64 7.38
C GLY A 62 10.93 -16.35 6.63
N ASP A 63 10.91 -16.37 5.30
CA ASP A 63 11.15 -15.18 4.45
C ASP A 63 9.82 -14.65 3.89
N ALA A 64 9.22 -13.70 4.59
CA ALA A 64 8.00 -13.06 4.13
C ALA A 64 8.27 -12.15 2.92
N THR A 65 7.38 -12.22 1.95
CA THR A 65 7.37 -11.36 0.78
C THR A 65 6.08 -10.57 0.70
N VAL A 66 6.05 -9.54 -0.15
CA VAL A 66 4.83 -8.82 -0.50
C VAL A 66 4.44 -9.08 -1.94
N LEU A 67 3.15 -9.30 -2.18
CA LEU A 67 2.63 -9.46 -3.52
C LEU A 67 2.37 -8.09 -4.14
N LEU A 68 2.95 -7.88 -5.32
CA LEU A 68 2.74 -6.70 -6.16
C LEU A 68 2.13 -7.12 -7.49
N THR A 69 1.37 -6.21 -8.09
CA THR A 69 0.77 -6.40 -9.41
C THR A 69 1.43 -5.46 -10.42
N LYS A 70 1.51 -5.90 -11.68
CA LYS A 70 1.80 -5.00 -12.81
C LYS A 70 0.47 -4.62 -13.44
N ARG A 71 0.14 -3.32 -13.42
CA ARG A 71 -1.10 -2.82 -14.03
C ARG A 71 -1.13 -3.09 -15.53
N ALA A 72 -2.29 -3.48 -16.05
CA ALA A 72 -2.45 -3.81 -17.46
C ALA A 72 -2.03 -2.66 -18.37
N GLU A 73 -1.37 -2.99 -19.49
CA GLU A 73 -0.73 -2.00 -20.37
C GLU A 73 -1.74 -1.09 -21.11
N LYS A 74 -3.01 -1.49 -21.14
CA LYS A 74 -4.08 -0.77 -21.85
C LYS A 74 -4.88 0.19 -20.95
N LEU A 75 -4.45 0.41 -19.70
CA LEU A 75 -5.16 1.32 -18.80
C LEU A 75 -4.93 2.79 -19.16
N ARG A 76 -5.99 3.58 -19.03
CA ARG A 76 -6.02 5.03 -19.29
C ARG A 76 -5.08 5.83 -18.39
N SER A 77 -4.79 5.30 -17.20
CA SER A 77 -3.88 5.87 -16.21
C SER A 77 -3.07 4.76 -15.55
N HIS A 78 -1.84 5.07 -15.14
CA HIS A 78 -0.94 4.17 -14.40
C HIS A 78 -0.62 2.85 -15.11
N SER A 79 -0.72 2.82 -16.44
CA SER A 79 -0.42 1.63 -17.25
C SER A 79 1.01 1.12 -17.00
N GLY A 80 1.16 -0.18 -16.83
CA GLY A 80 2.46 -0.85 -16.65
C GLY A 80 3.15 -0.61 -15.30
N GLN A 81 2.58 0.21 -14.42
CA GLN A 81 3.17 0.49 -13.10
C GLN A 81 3.05 -0.73 -12.18
N VAL A 82 4.07 -0.90 -11.34
CA VAL A 82 4.05 -1.86 -10.22
C VAL A 82 3.30 -1.20 -9.06
N ALA A 83 2.29 -1.89 -8.53
CA ALA A 83 1.46 -1.37 -7.46
C ALA A 83 0.96 -2.51 -6.56
N PHE A 84 0.58 -2.16 -5.33
CA PHE A 84 -0.23 -3.06 -4.51
C PHE A 84 -1.58 -3.32 -5.18
N PRO A 85 -2.15 -4.53 -5.01
CA PRO A 85 -3.50 -4.82 -5.48
C PRO A 85 -4.53 -3.96 -4.76
N GLY A 86 -5.56 -3.51 -5.49
CA GLY A 86 -6.57 -2.61 -4.98
C GLY A 86 -7.00 -1.57 -6.02
N GLY A 87 -7.80 -0.61 -5.56
CA GLY A 87 -8.43 0.34 -6.46
C GLY A 87 -9.26 1.40 -5.76
N THR A 88 -10.18 1.99 -6.51
CA THR A 88 -11.01 3.11 -6.03
C THR A 88 -12.06 2.61 -5.04
N ILE A 89 -12.27 3.37 -3.97
CA ILE A 89 -13.39 3.12 -3.04
C ILE A 89 -14.67 3.60 -3.73
N ASP A 90 -15.62 2.70 -3.91
CA ASP A 90 -16.95 2.99 -4.40
C ASP A 90 -17.82 3.54 -3.26
N PRO A 91 -18.76 4.47 -3.52
CA PRO A 91 -19.68 4.95 -2.49
C PRO A 91 -20.51 3.86 -1.77
N THR A 92 -20.64 2.68 -2.39
CA THR A 92 -21.35 1.54 -1.82
C THR A 92 -20.47 0.60 -1.00
N ASP A 93 -19.14 0.80 -0.99
CA ASP A 93 -18.25 0.00 -0.16
C ASP A 93 -18.47 0.35 1.33
N PRO A 94 -18.71 -0.64 2.21
CA PRO A 94 -18.98 -0.38 3.61
C PRO A 94 -17.74 0.06 4.40
N SER A 95 -16.53 -0.17 3.85
CA SER A 95 -15.26 0.25 4.44
C SER A 95 -14.12 0.23 3.41
N PRO A 96 -12.96 0.88 3.69
CA PRO A 96 -11.76 0.77 2.85
C PRO A 96 -11.28 -0.67 2.67
N GLU A 97 -11.37 -1.51 3.71
CA GLU A 97 -11.00 -2.92 3.65
C GLU A 97 -11.89 -3.68 2.67
N ALA A 98 -13.20 -3.41 2.66
CA ALA A 98 -14.12 -4.02 1.71
C ALA A 98 -13.78 -3.64 0.25
N ALA A 99 -13.44 -2.37 0.02
CA ALA A 99 -13.01 -1.90 -1.30
C ALA A 99 -11.72 -2.60 -1.77
N ALA A 100 -10.71 -2.71 -0.89
CA ALA A 100 -9.45 -3.37 -1.21
C ALA A 100 -9.66 -4.86 -1.56
N LEU A 101 -10.49 -5.57 -0.80
CA LEU A 101 -10.84 -6.97 -1.08
C LEU A 101 -11.60 -7.12 -2.40
N ARG A 102 -12.60 -6.26 -2.67
CA ARG A 102 -13.38 -6.26 -3.92
C ARG A 102 -12.51 -6.06 -5.16
N GLU A 103 -11.57 -5.12 -5.11
CA GLU A 103 -10.65 -4.81 -6.22
C GLU A 103 -9.56 -5.88 -6.43
N THR A 104 -9.35 -6.77 -5.45
CA THR A 104 -8.35 -7.84 -5.50
C THR A 104 -8.95 -9.22 -5.84
N SER A 105 -10.29 -9.30 -5.96
CA SER A 105 -11.03 -10.54 -6.24
C SER A 105 -11.04 -10.93 -7.72
#